data_AF-A0A432QHB3-F1
#
_entry.id   AF-A0A432QHB3-F1
#
_cell.length_a   1.000
_cell.length_b   1.000
_cell.length_c   1.000
_cell.angle_alpha   90.00
_cell.angle_beta   90.00
_cell.angle_gamma   90.00
#
_symmetry.space_group_name_H-M   'P 1'
#
loop_
_entity.id
_entity.type
_entity.pdbx_description
1 polymer ?
#
loop_
_entity_poly.entity_id
_entity_poly.type
_entity_poly.pdbx_seq_one_letter_code
_entity_poly.pdbx_strand_id
1 'polypeptide(L)'
;MQTLREKISFVLTALAYLVFHLGTSSTVDNITPGSILAGTVEQLLTTAPYCIGFTFIVVVLLRHIHNGQRPPWDRIARIFFTFGIILGFYFNLYNSGYRAEFELKKNQVKPPAESLFLRDASPKEPWYSA
;
A
#
# COMPACT_ATOMS: atom_id res chain seq x y z
N MET A 1 -10.28 35.67 6.16
CA MET A 1 -10.75 35.11 4.88
C MET A 1 -9.64 34.23 4.34
N GLN A 2 -9.90 32.95 4.07
CA GLN A 2 -8.87 32.08 3.47
C GLN A 2 -8.58 32.54 2.05
N THR A 3 -7.31 32.70 1.71
CA THR A 3 -6.90 33.15 0.38
C THR A 3 -7.14 32.04 -0.66
N LEU A 4 -7.35 32.41 -1.92
CA LEU A 4 -7.55 31.46 -3.04
C LEU A 4 -6.41 30.42 -3.11
N ARG A 5 -5.18 30.86 -2.79
CA ARG A 5 -3.97 30.02 -2.70
C ARG A 5 -4.06 28.96 -1.60
N GLU A 6 -4.59 29.30 -0.42
CA GLU A 6 -4.75 28.34 0.68
C GLU A 6 -5.72 27.23 0.33
N LYS A 7 -6.83 27.57 -0.35
CA LYS A 7 -7.81 26.59 -0.84
C LYS A 7 -7.21 25.66 -1.88
N ILE A 8 -6.48 26.21 -2.86
CA ILE A 8 -5.80 25.40 -3.88
C ILE A 8 -4.79 24.45 -3.24
N SER A 9 -3.95 24.96 -2.32
CA SER A 9 -2.99 24.13 -1.61
C SER A 9 -3.65 23.02 -0.80
N PHE A 10 -4.78 23.31 -0.15
CA PHE A 10 -5.54 22.32 0.61
C PHE A 10 -6.10 21.21 -0.31
N VAL A 11 -6.70 21.59 -1.43
CA VAL A 11 -7.22 20.65 -2.44
C VAL A 11 -6.08 19.80 -3.01
N LEU A 12 -4.94 20.40 -3.33
CA LEU A 12 -3.78 19.66 -3.82
C LEU A 12 -3.27 18.63 -2.81
N THR A 13 -3.23 18.96 -1.51
CA THR A 13 -2.83 17.99 -0.48
C THR A 13 -3.85 16.87 -0.30
N ALA A 14 -5.15 17.16 -0.43
CA ALA A 14 -6.19 16.14 -0.36
C ALA A 14 -6.15 15.20 -1.59
N LEU A 15 -5.88 15.75 -2.79
CA LEU A 15 -5.69 14.97 -4.00
C LEU A 15 -4.43 14.11 -3.92
N ALA A 16 -3.32 14.66 -3.46
CA ALA A 16 -2.09 13.89 -3.22
C ALA A 16 -2.35 12.75 -2.24
N TYR A 17 -3.04 13.02 -1.13
CA TYR A 17 -3.44 11.98 -0.17
C TYR A 17 -4.22 10.85 -0.83
N LEU A 18 -5.18 11.17 -1.70
CA LEU A 18 -5.96 10.17 -2.43
C LEU A 18 -5.07 9.33 -3.36
N VAL A 19 -4.18 9.98 -4.14
CA VAL A 19 -3.27 9.30 -5.07
C VAL A 19 -2.34 8.32 -4.34
N PHE A 20 -1.81 8.71 -3.18
CA PHE A 20 -0.94 7.83 -2.38
C PHE A 20 -1.67 6.69 -1.67
N HIS A 21 -3.00 6.76 -1.60
CA HIS A 21 -3.84 5.67 -1.10
C HIS A 21 -4.46 4.83 -2.21
N LEU A 22 -4.21 5.14 -3.49
CA LEU A 22 -4.62 4.27 -4.58
C LEU A 22 -3.87 2.94 -4.44
N GLY A 23 -4.58 1.93 -3.95
CA GLY A 23 -4.08 0.61 -3.69
C GLY A 23 -4.80 -0.42 -4.54
N THR A 24 -4.06 -1.36 -5.12
CA THR A 24 -4.65 -2.58 -5.68
C THR A 24 -4.88 -3.58 -4.55
N SER A 25 -6.12 -4.03 -4.40
CA SER A 25 -6.48 -5.04 -3.40
C SER A 25 -5.52 -6.24 -3.47
N SER A 26 -5.12 -6.72 -2.31
CA SER A 26 -4.23 -7.87 -2.11
C SER A 26 -4.89 -9.20 -2.53
N THR A 27 -6.20 -9.18 -2.78
CA THR A 27 -7.04 -10.39 -2.90
C THR A 27 -7.46 -10.68 -4.34
N VAL A 28 -7.32 -9.73 -5.26
CA VAL A 28 -7.83 -9.86 -6.63
C VAL A 28 -6.69 -9.77 -7.63
N ASP A 29 -6.34 -10.91 -8.23
CA ASP A 29 -5.30 -11.06 -9.26
C ASP A 29 -5.62 -10.35 -10.60
N ASN A 30 -6.78 -9.70 -10.71
CA ASN A 30 -7.21 -8.94 -11.88
C ASN A 30 -7.40 -7.45 -11.55
N ILE A 31 -6.70 -6.57 -12.28
CA ILE A 31 -6.86 -5.12 -12.17
C ILE A 31 -8.18 -4.73 -12.82
N THR A 32 -9.23 -4.57 -12.01
CA THR A 32 -10.56 -4.09 -12.42
C THR A 32 -10.82 -2.78 -11.68
N PRO A 33 -11.57 -1.81 -12.24
CA PRO A 33 -11.87 -0.56 -11.53
C PRO A 33 -12.43 -0.76 -10.11
N GLY A 34 -13.21 -1.82 -9.90
CA GLY A 34 -13.72 -2.21 -8.57
C GLY A 34 -12.64 -2.69 -7.59
N SER A 35 -11.58 -3.36 -8.05
CA SER A 35 -10.50 -3.86 -7.17
C SER A 35 -9.53 -2.76 -6.73
N ILE A 36 -9.43 -1.68 -7.50
CA ILE A 36 -8.69 -0.45 -7.13
C ILE A 36 -9.46 0.31 -6.05
N LEU A 37 -10.78 0.48 -6.20
CA LEU A 37 -11.62 1.12 -5.19
C LEU A 37 -11.60 0.33 -3.88
N ALA A 38 -11.78 -0.99 -3.93
CA ALA A 38 -11.75 -1.84 -2.75
C ALA A 38 -10.38 -1.78 -2.03
N GLY A 39 -9.28 -1.88 -2.78
CA GLY A 39 -7.93 -1.78 -2.21
C GLY A 39 -7.63 -0.41 -1.61
N THR A 40 -8.09 0.67 -2.27
CA THR A 40 -7.96 2.04 -1.74
C THR A 40 -8.73 2.22 -0.44
N VAL A 41 -9.96 1.70 -0.37
CA VAL A 41 -10.79 1.75 0.83
C VAL A 41 -10.17 0.92 1.96
N GLU A 42 -9.70 -0.29 1.67
CA GLU A 42 -9.00 -1.15 2.64
C GLU A 42 -7.74 -0.47 3.19
N GLN A 43 -6.95 0.14 2.32
CA GLN A 43 -5.75 0.88 2.70
C GLN A 43 -6.12 2.09 3.56
N LEU A 44 -7.16 2.85 3.20
CA LEU A 44 -7.66 3.98 3.99
C LEU A 44 -8.17 3.55 5.36
N LEU A 45 -8.94 2.47 5.46
CA LEU A 45 -9.42 1.97 6.75
C LEU A 45 -8.28 1.48 7.63
N THR A 46 -7.25 0.89 7.03
CA THR A 46 -6.08 0.41 7.76
C THR A 46 -5.22 1.56 8.26
N THR A 47 -5.01 2.60 7.45
CA THR A 47 -4.16 3.75 7.81
C THR A 47 -4.90 4.79 8.67
N ALA A 48 -6.23 4.88 8.59
CA ALA A 48 -7.02 5.90 9.26
C ALA A 48 -6.83 5.93 10.80
N PRO A 49 -6.89 4.82 11.54
CA PRO A 49 -6.67 4.82 12.99
C PRO A 49 -5.31 5.38 13.38
N TYR A 50 -4.25 5.00 12.63
CA TYR A 50 -2.90 5.48 12.86
C TYR A 50 -2.79 6.98 12.56
N CYS A 51 -3.37 7.44 11.44
CA CYS A 51 -3.40 8.86 11.08
C CYS A 51 -4.13 9.69 12.12
N ILE A 52 -5.27 9.21 12.64
CA ILE A 52 -6.03 9.87 13.71
C ILE A 52 -5.18 9.97 14.97
N GLY A 53 -4.55 8.88 15.39
CA GLY A 53 -3.68 8.85 16.57
C GLY A 53 -2.52 9.85 16.48
N PHE A 54 -1.78 9.83 15.38
CA PHE A 54 -0.68 10.77 15.15
C PHE A 54 -1.16 12.22 15.08
N THR A 55 -2.25 12.47 14.36
CA THR A 55 -2.84 13.81 14.25
C THR A 55 -3.25 14.31 15.63
N PHE A 56 -3.87 13.46 16.46
CA PHE A 56 -4.25 13.80 17.82
C PHE A 56 -3.05 14.22 18.67
N ILE A 57 -1.97 13.44 18.65
CA ILE A 57 -0.72 13.75 19.37
C ILE A 57 -0.18 15.12 18.94
N VAL A 58 -0.11 15.38 17.63
CA VAL A 58 0.39 16.67 17.11
C VAL A 58 -0.52 17.82 17.48
N VAL A 59 -1.85 17.64 17.43
CA VAL A 59 -2.82 18.67 17.85
C VAL A 59 -2.68 19.00 19.33
N VAL A 60 -2.47 18.00 20.19
CA VAL A 60 -2.23 18.19 21.63
C VAL A 60 -0.92 18.97 21.85
N LEU A 61 0.16 18.62 21.14
CA LEU A 61 1.43 19.34 21.22
C LEU A 61 1.29 20.80 20.75
N LEU A 62 0.64 21.04 19.61
CA LEU A 62 0.39 22.39 19.11
C LEU A 62 -0.46 23.21 20.08
N ARG A 63 -1.48 22.59 20.68
CA ARG A 63 -2.31 23.24 21.70
C ARG A 63 -1.50 23.62 22.92
N HIS A 64 -0.55 22.76 23.34
CA HIS A 64 0.34 23.05 24.47
C HIS A 64 1.23 24.26 24.17
N ILE A 65 1.84 24.31 22.97
CA ILE A 65 2.75 25.41 22.57
C ILE A 65 1.98 26.73 22.39
N HIS A 66 0.74 26.70 21.93
CA HIS A 66 -0.09 27.90 21.72
C HIS A 66 -0.94 28.28 22.95
N ASN A 67 -0.44 28.08 24.16
CA ASN A 67 -1.12 28.46 25.42
C ASN A 67 -2.56 27.93 25.54
N GLY A 68 -2.81 26.70 25.08
CA GLY A 68 -4.11 26.06 25.18
C GLY A 68 -5.07 26.33 24.01
N GLN A 69 -4.71 27.20 23.07
CA GLN A 69 -5.53 27.47 21.88
C GLN A 69 -5.50 26.29 20.90
N ARG A 70 -6.68 25.84 20.45
CA ARG A 70 -6.77 24.77 19.45
C ARG A 70 -6.39 25.31 18.06
N PRO A 71 -5.59 24.56 17.28
CA PRO A 71 -5.32 24.91 15.89
C PRO A 71 -6.61 25.00 15.07
N PRO A 72 -6.66 25.87 14.05
CA PRO A 72 -7.79 25.90 13.13
C PRO A 72 -7.93 24.56 12.40
N TRP A 73 -9.17 24.15 12.10
CA TRP A 73 -9.48 22.88 11.46
C TRP A 73 -8.73 22.63 10.14
N ASP A 74 -8.48 23.69 9.36
CA ASP A 74 -7.66 23.61 8.13
C ASP A 74 -6.26 23.05 8.41
N ARG A 75 -5.63 23.50 9.50
CA ARG A 75 -4.29 23.02 9.90
C ARG A 75 -4.35 21.57 10.39
N ILE A 76 -5.38 21.19 11.13
CA ILE A 76 -5.57 19.81 11.61
C ILE A 76 -5.72 18.85 10.42
N ALA A 77 -6.57 19.21 9.45
CA ALA A 77 -6.77 18.41 8.24
C ALA A 77 -5.49 18.29 7.40
N ARG A 78 -4.71 19.36 7.25
CA ARG A 78 -3.40 19.30 6.59
C ARG A 78 -2.45 18.32 7.27
N ILE A 79 -2.36 18.38 8.60
CA ILE A 79 -1.52 17.45 9.39
C ILE A 79 -1.96 16.00 9.14
N PHE A 80 -3.27 15.75 9.19
CA PHE A 80 -3.83 14.44 8.90
C PHE A 80 -3.44 13.96 7.49
N PHE A 81 -3.60 14.79 6.47
CA PHE A 81 -3.21 14.44 5.10
C PHE A 81 -1.71 14.17 4.97
N THR A 82 -0.86 14.94 5.65
CA THR A 82 0.59 14.74 5.60
C THR A 82 0.99 13.37 6.17
N PHE A 83 0.52 13.02 7.37
CA PHE A 83 0.78 11.69 7.93
C PHE A 83 0.18 10.58 7.07
N GLY A 84 -1.02 10.82 6.57
CA GLY A 84 -1.69 9.97 5.60
C GLY A 84 -0.85 9.66 4.37
N ILE A 85 -0.32 10.68 3.71
CA ILE A 85 0.54 10.51 2.52
C ILE A 85 1.76 9.65 2.85
N ILE A 86 2.42 9.90 3.98
CA ILE A 86 3.60 9.15 4.40
C ILE A 86 3.24 7.68 4.65
N LEU A 87 2.18 7.42 5.43
CA LEU A 87 1.73 6.07 5.74
C LEU A 87 1.24 5.32 4.49
N GLY A 88 0.46 5.98 3.64
CA GLY A 88 -0.03 5.41 2.38
C GLY A 88 1.13 5.06 1.44
N PHE A 89 2.13 5.93 1.33
CA PHE A 89 3.35 5.66 0.57
C PHE A 89 4.12 4.45 1.13
N TYR A 90 4.35 4.38 2.44
CA TYR A 90 5.02 3.25 3.07
C TYR A 90 4.27 1.93 2.86
N PHE A 91 2.95 1.92 2.99
CA PHE A 91 2.12 0.74 2.75
C PHE A 91 2.22 0.27 1.30
N ASN A 92 2.16 1.19 0.34
CA ASN A 92 2.31 0.87 -1.06
C ASN A 92 3.71 0.30 -1.36
N LEU A 93 4.77 0.89 -0.80
CA LEU A 93 6.13 0.37 -0.95
C LEU A 93 6.27 -1.05 -0.36
N TYR A 94 5.74 -1.27 0.84
CA TYR A 94 5.74 -2.58 1.49
C TYR A 94 5.01 -3.63 0.67
N ASN A 95 3.81 -3.30 0.16
CA ASN A 95 3.02 -4.22 -0.65
C ASN A 95 3.69 -4.52 -2.00
N SER A 96 4.32 -3.52 -2.64
CA SER A 96 5.11 -3.73 -3.86
C SER A 96 6.30 -4.65 -3.63
N GLY A 97 7.04 -4.48 -2.53
CA GLY A 97 8.15 -5.35 -2.15
C GLY A 97 7.69 -6.80 -1.90
N TYR A 98 6.61 -6.97 -1.12
CA TYR A 98 6.04 -8.28 -0.84
C TYR A 98 5.58 -9.02 -2.11
N ARG A 99 4.94 -8.30 -3.04
CA ARG A 99 4.55 -8.85 -4.36
C ARG A 99 5.76 -9.30 -5.17
N ALA A 100 6.86 -8.53 -5.18
CA ALA A 100 8.08 -8.90 -5.89
C ALA A 100 8.71 -10.19 -5.35
N GLU A 101 8.80 -10.34 -4.03
CA GLU A 101 9.31 -11.57 -3.42
C GLU A 101 8.42 -12.79 -3.68
N PHE A 102 7.10 -12.59 -3.68
CA PHE A 102 6.14 -13.66 -3.95
C PHE A 102 6.25 -14.16 -5.40
N GLU A 103 6.38 -13.25 -6.37
CA GLU A 103 6.61 -13.62 -7.78
C GLU A 103 7.94 -14.36 -7.97
N LEU A 104 9.01 -13.96 -7.28
CA LEU A 104 10.28 -14.69 -7.30
C LEU A 104 10.14 -16.11 -6.74
N LYS A 105 9.45 -16.29 -5.62
CA LYS A 105 9.19 -17.62 -5.04
C LYS A 105 8.32 -18.47 -5.95
N LYS A 106 7.26 -17.91 -6.53
CA LYS A 106 6.37 -18.59 -7.48
C LYS A 106 7.13 -19.07 -8.74
N ASN A 107 8.07 -18.25 -9.23
CA ASN A 107 8.89 -18.60 -10.39
C ASN A 107 10.00 -19.61 -10.06
N GLN A 108 10.52 -19.65 -8.83
CA GLN A 108 11.44 -20.70 -8.39
C GLN A 108 10.76 -22.05 -8.11
N VAL A 109 9.50 -22.04 -7.65
CA VAL A 109 8.73 -23.26 -7.36
C VAL A 109 8.17 -23.90 -8.64
N LYS A 110 8.00 -23.14 -9.73
CA LYS A 110 7.82 -23.74 -11.05
C LYS A 110 9.15 -24.36 -11.48
N PRO A 111 9.28 -25.69 -11.57
CA PRO A 111 10.51 -26.27 -12.12
C PRO A 111 10.73 -25.69 -13.53
N PRO A 112 11.97 -25.37 -13.91
CA PRO A 112 12.26 -24.91 -15.26
C PRO A 112 11.66 -25.93 -16.23
N ALA A 113 10.90 -25.44 -17.21
CA ALA A 113 10.22 -26.26 -18.22
C ALA A 113 11.21 -27.18 -18.98
N GLU A 114 12.51 -26.91 -18.88
CA GLU A 114 13.60 -27.72 -19.41
C GLU A 114 13.84 -29.05 -18.66
N SER A 115 13.42 -29.17 -17.40
CA SER A 115 13.58 -30.42 -16.63
C SER A 115 12.55 -31.50 -16.96
N LEU A 116 11.48 -31.17 -17.71
CA LEU A 116 10.47 -32.13 -18.13
C LEU A 116 10.91 -32.99 -19.32
N PHE A 117 11.85 -32.50 -20.14
CA PHE A 117 12.36 -33.22 -21.32
C PHE A 117 13.41 -34.28 -20.99
N LEU A 118 13.97 -34.29 -19.78
CA LEU A 118 15.01 -35.24 -19.35
C LEU A 118 14.47 -36.37 -18.45
N ARG A 119 13.14 -36.43 -18.25
CA ARG A 119 12.51 -37.42 -17.35
C ARG A 119 11.95 -38.64 -18.09
N ASP A 120 12.58 -39.03 -19.19
CA ASP A 120 12.41 -40.34 -19.82
C ASP A 120 13.77 -40.97 -20.13
N ALA A 121 14.53 -41.23 -19.07
CA ALA A 121 15.57 -42.25 -19.09
C ALA A 121 15.09 -43.42 -18.23
N SER A 122 14.03 -44.07 -18.70
CA SER A 122 13.63 -45.40 -18.24
C SER A 122 14.86 -46.32 -18.24
N PRO A 123 15.22 -46.97 -17.12
CA PRO A 123 16.19 -48.06 -17.16
C PRO A 123 15.57 -49.17 -18.01
N LYS A 124 16.10 -49.38 -19.22
CA LYS A 124 15.77 -50.57 -20.01
C LYS A 124 16.10 -51.79 -19.15
N GLU A 125 15.08 -52.53 -18.74
CA GLU A 125 15.26 -53.79 -18.04
C GLU A 125 16.16 -54.72 -18.88
N PRO A 126 17.14 -55.41 -18.28
CA PRO A 126 17.99 -56.33 -19.01
C PRO A 126 17.21 -57.60 -19.40
N TRP A 127 17.25 -57.91 -20.70
CA TRP A 127 16.55 -59.01 -21.38
C TRP A 127 17.08 -60.41 -21.07
N TYR A 128 17.37 -60.74 -19.81
CA TYR A 128 17.74 -62.11 -19.44
C TYR A 128 17.26 -62.45 -18.01
N SER A 129 16.06 -63.01 -17.91
CA SER A 129 15.70 -63.95 -16.86
C SER A 129 15.03 -65.15 -17.52
N ALA A 130 15.70 -66.29 -17.37
CA ALA A 130 15.39 -67.61 -17.87
C ALA A 130 14.04 -68.18 -17.40
#